data_AF-A0A437J3A2-F1
#
_entry.id   AF-A0A437J3A2-F1
#
_cell.length_a   1.000
_cell.length_b   1.000
_cell.length_c   1.000
_cell.angle_alpha   90.00
_cell.angle_beta   90.00
_cell.angle_gamma   90.00
#
_symmetry.space_group_name_H-M   'P 1'
#
loop_
_entity.id
_entity.type
_entity.pdbx_description
1 polymer ?
#
loop_
_entity_poly.entity_id
_entity_poly.type
_entity_poly.pdbx_seq_one_letter_code
_entity_poly.pdbx_strand_id
1 'polypeptide(L)'
;MIENTLLEQDNRRRRWLRASAGLAAIIAVSAATGWGVASLAAPAAAPDTAKVREALKLRLPKTPIDAINCKGLGGLCEVASKSTLFYVDRAAKYLVIGRVYDMEARQDLTAARLLALNPDLLAAGAARRSNPETQAEGSPSAAAASARNTPPRHVPLGKLPAKGAITWGPANGPRVVVFSDFHCGYCKKLEAELKAIGARVEERPISIFGAESRRDAERVLCSPRPELALHMAYSGLALANPKPCDTSGLDANEAFARAHGFGGTPVIVRPADGAVLEGFRPAAVLRDFLRAGPSLAPTPAPKG
;
A
#
# COMPACT_ATOMS: atom_id res chain seq x y z
N MET A 1 -30.51 48.44 44.11
CA MET A 1 -31.77 47.71 43.84
C MET A 1 -31.48 46.78 42.68
N ILE A 2 -30.89 45.59 42.88
CA ILE A 2 -31.35 44.48 43.73
C ILE A 2 -32.81 44.16 43.45
N GLU A 3 -33.17 43.96 42.17
CA GLU A 3 -34.55 43.62 41.82
C GLU A 3 -34.68 42.90 40.48
N ASN A 4 -33.70 42.07 40.11
CA ASN A 4 -33.80 41.27 38.88
C ASN A 4 -33.32 39.81 39.02
N THR A 5 -33.23 39.31 40.25
CA THR A 5 -32.75 37.95 40.56
C THR A 5 -33.71 37.11 41.39
N LEU A 6 -34.96 37.55 41.59
CA LEU A 6 -35.96 36.85 42.41
C LEU A 6 -37.09 36.14 41.63
N LEU A 7 -37.19 36.32 40.30
CA LEU A 7 -38.25 35.68 39.50
C LEU A 7 -37.84 34.36 38.83
N GLU A 8 -36.54 34.02 38.80
CA GLU A 8 -36.07 32.79 38.13
C GLU A 8 -35.86 31.59 39.06
N GLN A 9 -36.03 31.78 40.37
CA GLN A 9 -35.89 30.73 41.39
C GLN A 9 -37.23 30.06 41.78
N ASP A 10 -38.37 30.62 41.40
CA ASP A 10 -39.70 30.10 41.80
C ASP A 10 -40.23 28.99 40.87
N ASN A 11 -39.72 28.89 39.63
CA ASN A 11 -40.17 27.88 38.66
C ASN A 11 -39.46 26.52 38.78
N ARG A 12 -38.36 26.42 39.55
CA ARG A 12 -37.63 25.15 39.77
C ARG A 12 -38.12 24.35 40.97
N ARG A 13 -38.79 24.96 41.95
CA ARG A 13 -39.28 24.28 43.16
C ARG A 13 -40.65 23.61 43.01
N ARG A 14 -41.44 23.95 41.98
CA ARG A 14 -42.78 23.36 41.76
C ARG A 14 -42.79 22.06 40.94
N ARG A 15 -41.67 21.66 40.34
CA ARG A 15 -41.60 20.44 39.51
C ARG A 15 -41.14 19.17 40.25
N TRP A 16 -40.90 19.29 41.56
CA TRP A 16 -40.42 18.20 42.43
C TRP A 16 -41.46 17.68 43.44
N LEU A 17 -42.73 18.09 43.33
CA LEU A 17 -43.81 17.72 44.26
C LEU A 17 -44.95 16.91 43.64
N ARG A 18 -44.68 16.15 42.57
CA ARG A 18 -45.64 15.16 42.03
C ARG A 18 -44.99 13.80 41.84
N ALA A 19 -44.45 13.28 42.94
CA ALA A 19 -43.94 11.92 43.04
C ALA A 19 -44.43 11.31 44.37
N SER A 20 -45.72 10.94 44.43
CA SER A 20 -46.28 9.99 45.41
C SER A 20 -47.81 10.04 45.38
N ALA A 21 -48.44 9.22 44.55
CA ALA A 21 -49.79 8.67 44.78
C ALA A 21 -50.16 7.77 43.59
N GLY A 22 -50.23 6.46 43.82
CA GLY A 22 -50.70 5.51 42.81
C GLY A 22 -50.01 4.15 42.81
N LEU A 23 -49.55 3.66 43.97
CA LEU A 23 -49.29 2.23 44.14
C LEU A 23 -50.49 1.65 44.89
N ALA A 24 -51.31 0.86 44.21
CA ALA A 24 -52.17 -0.23 44.72
C ALA A 24 -53.43 -0.36 43.85
N ALA A 25 -53.40 -1.28 42.88
CA ALA A 25 -54.52 -2.16 42.51
C ALA A 25 -54.29 -2.83 41.14
N ILE A 26 -53.19 -3.57 40.94
CA ILE A 26 -53.14 -4.61 39.89
C ILE A 26 -52.27 -5.79 40.39
N ILE A 27 -52.76 -6.50 41.41
CA ILE A 27 -52.38 -7.90 41.68
C ILE A 27 -53.67 -8.61 42.07
N ALA A 28 -54.42 -9.10 41.09
CA ALA A 28 -55.35 -10.23 41.19
C ALA A 28 -56.18 -10.41 39.90
N VAL A 29 -55.53 -10.62 38.75
CA VAL A 29 -56.09 -11.46 37.67
C VAL A 29 -54.93 -12.15 36.97
N SER A 30 -54.32 -13.10 37.68
CA SER A 30 -53.38 -14.07 37.12
C SER A 30 -54.14 -15.37 36.89
N ALA A 31 -54.79 -15.47 35.73
CA ALA A 31 -55.09 -16.70 34.99
C ALA A 31 -56.16 -16.37 33.94
N ALA A 32 -55.91 -16.78 32.70
CA ALA A 32 -56.90 -16.82 31.61
C ALA A 32 -57.21 -15.51 30.85
N THR A 33 -56.18 -14.80 30.38
CA THR A 33 -56.18 -14.24 29.00
C THR A 33 -54.72 -14.09 28.57
N GLY A 34 -54.19 -15.12 27.90
CA GLY A 34 -52.84 -15.09 27.37
C GLY A 34 -52.72 -14.12 26.20
N TRP A 35 -52.45 -12.86 26.49
CA TRP A 35 -51.75 -11.96 25.56
C TRP A 35 -50.38 -11.70 26.17
N GLY A 36 -49.49 -12.66 25.95
CA GLY A 36 -48.07 -12.41 26.10
C GLY A 36 -47.72 -11.27 25.16
N VAL A 37 -47.26 -10.16 25.72
CA VAL A 37 -46.56 -9.13 24.94
C VAL A 37 -45.21 -9.75 24.57
N ALA A 38 -45.23 -10.57 23.52
CA ALA A 38 -44.03 -11.01 22.85
C ALA A 38 -43.38 -9.72 22.32
N SER A 39 -42.35 -9.25 23.03
CA SER A 39 -41.44 -8.27 22.45
C SER A 39 -40.89 -8.92 21.17
N LEU A 40 -41.38 -8.45 20.03
CA LEU A 40 -40.75 -8.65 18.73
C LEU A 40 -39.40 -7.95 18.79
N ALA A 41 -38.43 -8.59 19.44
CA ALA A 41 -37.04 -8.42 19.11
C ALA A 41 -36.91 -8.92 17.66
N ALA A 42 -37.10 -8.01 16.71
CA ALA A 42 -36.75 -8.27 15.33
C ALA A 42 -35.29 -8.74 15.35
N PRO A 43 -34.96 -9.93 14.82
CA PRO A 43 -33.57 -10.31 14.67
C PRO A 43 -32.91 -9.20 13.86
N ALA A 44 -31.80 -8.63 14.37
CA ALA A 44 -30.99 -7.70 13.62
C ALA A 44 -30.76 -8.31 12.24
N ALA A 45 -31.35 -7.68 11.21
CA ALA A 45 -31.38 -8.23 9.87
C ALA A 45 -29.95 -8.62 9.49
N ALA A 46 -29.76 -9.90 9.17
CA ALA A 46 -28.49 -10.38 8.67
C ALA A 46 -28.07 -9.48 7.48
N PRO A 47 -26.78 -9.16 7.33
CA PRO A 47 -26.33 -8.35 6.22
C PRO A 47 -26.85 -8.95 4.90
N ASP A 48 -27.56 -8.11 4.13
CA ASP A 48 -28.29 -8.46 2.90
C ASP A 48 -27.32 -8.75 1.72
N THR A 49 -26.42 -9.73 1.92
CA THR A 49 -25.34 -10.07 0.99
C THR A 49 -25.85 -10.51 -0.39
N ALA A 50 -27.05 -11.08 -0.45
CA ALA A 50 -27.71 -11.48 -1.69
C ALA A 50 -28.06 -10.27 -2.58
N LYS A 51 -28.59 -9.19 -1.99
CA LYS A 51 -28.93 -7.97 -2.75
C LYS A 51 -27.68 -7.28 -3.29
N VAL A 52 -26.62 -7.27 -2.48
CA VAL A 52 -25.30 -6.74 -2.87
C VAL A 52 -24.75 -7.54 -4.04
N ARG A 53 -24.79 -8.88 -4.00
CA ARG A 53 -24.32 -9.76 -5.08
C ARG A 53 -25.04 -9.49 -6.41
N GLU A 54 -26.36 -9.38 -6.40
CA GLU A 54 -27.14 -9.12 -7.62
C GLU A 54 -26.87 -7.72 -8.18
N ALA A 55 -26.77 -6.70 -7.31
CA ALA A 55 -26.41 -5.35 -7.73
C ALA A 55 -24.98 -5.28 -8.33
N LEU A 56 -24.06 -6.08 -7.80
CA LEU A 56 -22.70 -6.21 -8.34
C LEU A 56 -22.67 -6.90 -9.70
N LYS A 57 -23.44 -7.96 -9.93
CA LYS A 57 -23.50 -8.63 -11.23
C LYS A 57 -23.97 -7.70 -12.35
N LEU A 58 -24.94 -6.84 -12.05
CA LEU A 58 -25.47 -5.85 -12.99
C LEU A 58 -24.43 -4.78 -13.35
N ARG A 59 -23.59 -4.37 -12.39
CA ARG A 59 -22.62 -3.28 -12.57
C ARG A 59 -21.23 -3.75 -13.01
N LEU A 60 -20.86 -4.99 -12.67
CA LEU A 60 -19.54 -5.58 -12.93
C LEU A 60 -19.67 -6.99 -13.55
N PRO A 61 -20.26 -7.13 -14.76
CA PRO A 61 -20.51 -8.43 -15.38
C PRO A 61 -19.24 -9.22 -15.74
N LYS A 62 -18.07 -8.57 -15.75
CA LYS A 62 -16.77 -9.21 -16.05
C LYS A 62 -15.96 -9.60 -14.81
N THR A 63 -16.48 -9.35 -13.59
CA THR A 63 -15.74 -9.59 -12.34
C THR A 63 -16.33 -10.80 -11.61
N PRO A 64 -15.55 -11.86 -11.38
CA PRO A 64 -16.00 -13.00 -10.58
C PRO A 64 -16.12 -12.58 -9.10
N ILE A 65 -17.18 -13.05 -8.42
CA ILE A 65 -17.44 -12.71 -7.02
C ILE A 65 -17.38 -13.99 -6.19
N ASP A 66 -16.28 -14.20 -5.48
CA ASP A 66 -16.04 -15.43 -4.73
C ASP A 66 -16.67 -15.37 -3.33
N ALA A 67 -16.46 -14.28 -2.60
CA ALA A 67 -17.04 -14.08 -1.27
C ALA A 67 -17.48 -12.63 -1.04
N ILE A 68 -18.54 -12.45 -0.25
CA ILE A 68 -19.02 -11.13 0.20
C ILE A 68 -19.19 -11.17 1.72
N ASN A 69 -18.60 -10.19 2.41
CA ASN A 69 -18.72 -10.03 3.86
C ASN A 69 -19.07 -8.58 4.22
N CYS A 70 -20.25 -8.36 4.78
CA CYS A 70 -20.68 -7.03 5.23
C CYS A 70 -20.67 -6.85 6.75
N LYS A 71 -19.96 -7.71 7.49
CA LYS A 71 -19.84 -7.60 8.94
C LYS A 71 -18.68 -6.68 9.34
N GLY A 72 -18.89 -5.85 10.36
CA GLY A 72 -17.82 -5.12 11.05
C GLY A 72 -17.32 -3.82 10.41
N LEU A 73 -17.70 -3.52 9.16
CA LEU A 73 -17.14 -2.36 8.41
C LEU A 73 -18.10 -1.17 8.29
N GLY A 74 -18.94 -0.92 9.30
CA GLY A 74 -19.69 0.34 9.42
C GLY A 74 -20.62 0.70 8.23
N GLY A 75 -21.07 -0.27 7.43
CA GLY A 75 -21.90 -0.02 6.25
C GLY A 75 -21.22 -0.36 4.91
N LEU A 76 -19.94 -0.73 4.93
CA LEU A 76 -19.24 -1.31 3.78
C LEU A 76 -19.33 -2.84 3.79
N CYS A 77 -19.38 -3.40 2.60
CA CYS A 77 -19.26 -4.81 2.28
C CYS A 77 -17.92 -5.04 1.60
N GLU A 78 -17.16 -5.97 2.14
CA GLU A 78 -15.98 -6.53 1.52
C GLU A 78 -16.38 -7.54 0.45
N VAL A 79 -15.74 -7.47 -0.71
CA VAL A 79 -15.93 -8.38 -1.83
C VAL A 79 -14.57 -8.94 -2.24
N ALA A 80 -14.46 -10.26 -2.20
CA ALA A 80 -13.30 -11.01 -2.66
C ALA A 80 -13.52 -11.48 -4.10
N SER A 81 -12.54 -11.19 -4.96
CA SER A 81 -12.49 -11.61 -6.36
C SER A 81 -11.08 -12.11 -6.68
N LYS A 82 -10.94 -13.42 -6.77
CA LYS A 82 -9.70 -14.18 -6.97
C LYS A 82 -8.66 -13.79 -5.93
N SER A 83 -7.68 -12.98 -6.33
CA SER A 83 -6.56 -12.50 -5.51
C SER A 83 -6.71 -11.04 -5.06
N THR A 84 -7.86 -10.42 -5.36
CA THR A 84 -8.10 -8.99 -5.09
C THR A 84 -9.28 -8.82 -4.15
N LEU A 85 -9.15 -7.85 -3.24
CA LEU A 85 -10.17 -7.48 -2.27
C LEU A 85 -10.57 -6.02 -2.53
N PHE A 86 -11.87 -5.76 -2.61
CA PHE A 86 -12.40 -4.41 -2.75
C PHE A 86 -13.64 -4.24 -1.89
N TYR A 87 -14.03 -2.98 -1.66
CA TYR A 87 -15.12 -2.64 -0.77
C TYR A 87 -16.23 -1.93 -1.53
N VAL A 88 -17.47 -2.21 -1.17
CA VAL A 88 -18.66 -1.57 -1.73
C VAL A 88 -19.61 -1.15 -0.63
N ASP A 89 -20.43 -0.14 -0.83
CA ASP A 89 -21.54 0.15 0.07
C ASP A 89 -22.66 -0.90 -0.07
N ARG A 90 -23.59 -0.95 0.89
CA ARG A 90 -24.71 -1.91 0.86
C ARG A 90 -25.64 -1.77 -0.35
N ALA A 91 -25.67 -0.62 -1.02
CA ALA A 91 -26.42 -0.42 -2.27
C ALA A 91 -25.57 -0.72 -3.52
N ALA A 92 -24.31 -1.17 -3.33
CA ALA A 92 -23.29 -1.38 -4.36
C ALA A 92 -23.09 -0.17 -5.30
N LYS A 93 -23.47 1.04 -4.87
CA LYS A 93 -23.47 2.30 -5.62
C LYS A 93 -22.06 2.87 -5.77
N TYR A 94 -21.24 2.67 -4.75
CA TYR A 94 -19.87 3.14 -4.67
C TYR A 94 -18.93 1.96 -4.47
N LEU A 95 -17.81 1.97 -5.17
CA LEU A 95 -16.74 0.99 -5.07
C LEU A 95 -15.47 1.69 -4.61
N VAL A 96 -14.80 1.09 -3.62
CA VAL A 96 -13.57 1.60 -3.02
C VAL A 96 -12.48 0.54 -3.16
N ILE A 97 -11.35 0.94 -3.75
CA ILE A 97 -10.14 0.12 -3.89
C ILE A 97 -9.10 0.68 -2.93
N GLY A 98 -8.61 -0.16 -2.02
CA GLY A 98 -7.63 0.27 -1.02
C GLY A 98 -7.54 -0.69 0.15
N ARG A 99 -6.98 -0.20 1.25
CA ARG A 99 -6.88 -0.95 2.51
C ARG A 99 -7.73 -0.29 3.58
N VAL A 100 -8.33 -1.11 4.43
CA VAL A 100 -9.11 -0.70 5.58
C VAL A 100 -8.33 -1.07 6.84
N TYR A 101 -8.08 -0.05 7.64
CA TYR A 101 -7.45 -0.20 8.94
C TYR A 101 -8.49 -0.02 10.02
N ASP A 102 -8.49 -0.96 10.95
CA ASP A 102 -9.10 -0.74 12.24
C ASP A 102 -8.20 0.22 13.03
N MET A 103 -8.71 1.41 13.33
CA MET A 103 -7.95 2.44 14.05
C MET A 103 -7.97 2.22 15.56
N GLU A 104 -8.93 1.46 16.07
CA GLU A 104 -9.06 1.11 17.49
C GLU A 104 -8.15 -0.08 17.81
N ALA A 105 -8.25 -1.16 17.04
CA ALA A 105 -7.38 -2.33 17.15
C ALA A 105 -6.00 -2.14 16.50
N ARG A 106 -5.78 -1.03 15.79
CA ARG A 106 -4.56 -0.71 15.00
C ARG A 106 -4.17 -1.84 14.06
N GLN A 107 -5.16 -2.48 13.44
CA GLN A 107 -4.99 -3.69 12.63
C GLN A 107 -5.36 -3.41 11.17
N ASP A 108 -4.57 -3.95 10.24
CA ASP A 108 -4.91 -3.97 8.82
C ASP A 108 -5.89 -5.13 8.54
N LEU A 109 -7.17 -4.80 8.41
CA LEU A 109 -8.24 -5.78 8.21
C LEU A 109 -8.17 -6.41 6.81
N THR A 110 -7.79 -5.61 5.81
CA THR A 110 -7.60 -6.06 4.43
C THR A 110 -6.50 -7.11 4.34
N ALA A 111 -5.35 -6.87 4.99
CA ALA A 111 -4.24 -7.81 5.00
C ALA A 111 -4.61 -9.13 5.70
N ALA A 112 -5.25 -9.05 6.87
CA ALA A 112 -5.73 -10.23 7.59
C ALA A 112 -6.67 -11.08 6.73
N ARG A 113 -7.50 -10.43 5.92
CA ARG A 113 -8.44 -11.13 5.05
C ARG A 113 -7.82 -11.71 3.79
N LEU A 114 -6.91 -10.99 3.16
CA LEU A 114 -6.12 -11.51 2.03
C LEU A 114 -5.31 -12.74 2.43
N LEU A 115 -4.80 -12.77 3.67
CA LEU A 115 -4.13 -13.93 4.25
C LEU A 115 -5.09 -15.11 4.47
N ALA A 116 -6.31 -14.85 4.94
CA ALA A 116 -7.32 -15.90 5.13
C ALA A 116 -7.85 -16.49 3.81
N LEU A 117 -7.88 -15.69 2.74
CA LEU A 117 -8.34 -16.12 1.42
C LEU A 117 -7.28 -16.91 0.63
N ASN A 118 -5.99 -16.70 0.92
CA ASN A 118 -4.87 -17.38 0.28
C ASN A 118 -4.07 -18.22 1.30
N PRO A 119 -4.58 -19.39 1.72
CA PRO A 119 -3.89 -20.26 2.68
C PRO A 119 -2.53 -20.76 2.17
N ASP A 120 -2.27 -20.73 0.86
CA ASP A 120 -0.97 -21.08 0.27
C ASP A 120 0.16 -20.11 0.67
N LEU A 121 -0.17 -18.87 1.06
CA LEU A 121 0.81 -17.97 1.68
C LEU A 121 1.29 -18.50 3.04
N LEU A 122 0.43 -19.25 3.75
CA LEU A 122 0.82 -19.95 4.97
C LEU A 122 1.66 -21.18 4.66
N ALA A 123 1.44 -21.87 3.54
CA ALA A 123 2.25 -23.03 3.13
C ALA A 123 3.68 -22.63 2.73
N ALA A 124 3.85 -21.52 2.02
CA ALA A 124 5.17 -20.93 1.72
C ALA A 124 5.91 -20.45 3.00
N GLY A 125 5.16 -20.12 4.07
CA GLY A 125 5.70 -19.84 5.40
C GLY A 125 5.86 -21.06 6.31
N ALA A 126 5.11 -22.15 6.08
CA ALA A 126 5.15 -23.38 6.87
C ALA A 126 6.30 -24.31 6.45
N ALA A 127 6.71 -24.27 5.18
CA ALA A 127 7.94 -24.95 4.73
C ALA A 127 9.22 -24.42 5.40
N ARG A 128 9.16 -23.23 6.02
CA ARG A 128 10.24 -22.67 6.85
C ARG A 128 10.18 -23.08 8.32
N ARG A 129 9.15 -23.82 8.76
CA ARG A 129 8.93 -24.17 10.17
C ARG A 129 9.30 -25.60 10.56
N SER A 130 9.88 -26.40 9.67
CA SER A 130 10.34 -27.77 9.98
C SER A 130 11.86 -27.88 10.13
N ASN A 131 12.49 -26.97 10.89
CA ASN A 131 13.81 -27.22 11.46
C ASN A 131 13.80 -26.75 12.94
N PRO A 132 13.83 -27.65 13.92
CA PRO A 132 13.74 -27.30 15.33
C PRO A 132 15.13 -27.14 15.93
N GLU A 133 15.63 -25.90 15.97
CA GLU A 133 16.68 -25.33 16.84
C GLU A 133 16.89 -23.90 16.30
N THR A 134 16.46 -22.79 16.91
CA THR A 134 16.53 -22.37 18.30
C THR A 134 15.40 -21.35 18.61
N GLN A 135 14.85 -21.45 19.83
CA GLN A 135 13.95 -20.50 20.53
C GLN A 135 14.61 -19.11 20.67
N ALA A 136 14.04 -17.96 21.05
CA ALA A 136 12.75 -17.46 21.54
C ALA A 136 12.79 -15.93 21.25
N GLU A 137 11.76 -15.38 20.62
CA GLU A 137 10.77 -14.44 21.18
C GLU A 137 11.29 -13.15 21.85
N GLY A 138 11.10 -12.06 21.10
CA GLY A 138 11.09 -10.67 21.53
C GLY A 138 10.73 -9.79 20.32
N SER A 139 9.44 -9.46 20.14
CA SER A 139 8.99 -8.57 19.06
C SER A 139 9.67 -7.20 19.14
N PRO A 140 9.96 -6.57 17.99
CA PRO A 140 9.27 -5.30 17.73
C PRO A 140 8.89 -5.08 16.26
N SER A 141 7.74 -4.42 16.10
CA SER A 141 7.34 -3.52 15.00
C SER A 141 7.96 -3.77 13.61
N ALA A 142 7.10 -4.26 12.70
CA ALA A 142 7.38 -4.64 11.31
C ALA A 142 7.80 -3.49 10.35
N ALA A 143 8.35 -2.38 10.86
CA ALA A 143 8.81 -1.25 10.04
C ALA A 143 10.26 -0.81 10.29
N ALA A 144 11.01 -1.45 11.21
CA ALA A 144 12.39 -1.00 11.52
C ALA A 144 13.44 -2.10 11.73
N ALA A 145 13.10 -3.38 11.67
CA ALA A 145 14.06 -4.45 11.94
C ALA A 145 14.40 -5.25 10.67
N SER A 146 15.59 -4.94 10.12
CA SER A 146 16.41 -5.77 9.22
C SER A 146 16.21 -5.56 7.71
N ALA A 147 17.08 -4.89 6.94
CA ALA A 147 18.48 -4.53 7.17
C ALA A 147 19.32 -5.64 7.83
N ARG A 148 18.89 -6.90 7.72
CA ARG A 148 19.73 -8.06 8.07
C ARG A 148 20.72 -8.17 6.93
N ASN A 149 21.99 -8.34 7.29
CA ASN A 149 23.17 -8.54 6.45
C ASN A 149 23.01 -9.69 5.45
N THR A 150 22.08 -9.57 4.50
CA THR A 150 22.19 -10.24 3.22
C THR A 150 23.06 -9.31 2.39
N PRO A 151 24.24 -9.76 1.92
CA PRO A 151 25.05 -8.95 1.02
C PRO A 151 24.17 -8.50 -0.15
N PRO A 152 24.32 -7.26 -0.63
CA PRO A 152 23.58 -6.78 -1.79
C PRO A 152 23.66 -7.82 -2.91
N ARG A 153 22.53 -8.11 -3.55
CA ARG A 153 22.58 -8.87 -4.81
C ARG A 153 23.41 -8.07 -5.81
N HIS A 154 24.16 -8.74 -6.66
CA HIS A 154 24.99 -8.07 -7.68
C HIS A 154 24.41 -8.36 -9.06
N VAL A 155 24.39 -7.34 -9.93
CA VAL A 155 23.92 -7.46 -11.30
C VAL A 155 24.90 -6.85 -12.31
N PRO A 156 25.12 -7.49 -13.47
CA PRO A 156 26.05 -6.98 -14.47
C PRO A 156 25.39 -5.87 -15.32
N LEU A 157 25.86 -4.62 -15.20
CA LEU A 157 25.29 -3.50 -15.97
C LEU A 157 25.85 -3.37 -17.40
N GLY A 158 26.98 -3.99 -17.72
CA GLY A 158 27.73 -3.73 -18.96
C GLY A 158 27.03 -4.08 -20.27
N LYS A 159 25.92 -4.83 -20.24
CA LYS A 159 25.14 -5.19 -21.45
C LYS A 159 23.99 -4.24 -21.76
N LEU A 160 23.75 -3.25 -20.91
CA LEU A 160 22.60 -2.38 -21.04
C LEU A 160 22.84 -1.25 -22.06
N PRO A 161 21.96 -1.05 -23.05
CA PRO A 161 22.13 0.01 -24.05
C PRO A 161 22.11 1.41 -23.44
N ALA A 162 22.95 2.31 -23.97
CA ALA A 162 22.98 3.72 -23.58
C ALA A 162 21.67 4.45 -23.92
N LYS A 163 21.02 4.06 -25.02
CA LYS A 163 19.71 4.60 -25.44
C LYS A 163 18.58 4.31 -24.47
N GLY A 164 18.76 3.39 -23.50
CA GLY A 164 17.78 3.13 -22.45
C GLY A 164 17.95 3.99 -21.20
N ALA A 165 18.96 4.87 -21.18
CA ALA A 165 19.31 5.64 -20.00
C ALA A 165 18.99 7.12 -20.16
N ILE A 166 18.45 7.73 -19.10
CA ILE A 166 18.34 9.18 -18.95
C ILE A 166 19.38 9.59 -17.91
N THR A 167 20.38 10.35 -18.33
CA THR A 167 21.41 10.84 -17.40
C THR A 167 21.01 12.21 -16.85
N TRP A 168 21.17 12.41 -15.55
CA TRP A 168 20.88 13.67 -14.88
C TRP A 168 21.79 13.91 -13.66
N GLY A 169 21.83 15.16 -13.19
CA GLY A 169 22.65 15.56 -12.05
C GLY A 169 24.10 15.91 -12.41
N PRO A 170 24.92 16.33 -11.42
CA PRO A 170 26.25 16.88 -11.67
C PRO A 170 27.23 15.81 -12.17
N ALA A 171 28.08 16.17 -13.15
CA ALA A 171 29.00 15.23 -13.79
C ALA A 171 30.03 14.59 -12.84
N ASN A 172 30.38 15.28 -11.76
CA ASN A 172 31.31 14.87 -10.70
C ASN A 172 30.63 14.24 -9.47
N GLY A 173 29.31 14.03 -9.53
CA GLY A 173 28.55 13.38 -8.46
C GLY A 173 28.85 11.89 -8.31
N PRO A 174 28.56 11.28 -7.14
CA PRO A 174 28.61 9.82 -6.98
C PRO A 174 27.67 9.17 -8.00
N ARG A 175 28.20 8.20 -8.76
CA ARG A 175 27.46 7.54 -9.83
C ARG A 175 26.48 6.52 -9.28
N VAL A 176 25.27 6.49 -9.82
CA VAL A 176 24.23 5.52 -9.47
C VAL A 176 23.39 5.19 -10.69
N VAL A 177 23.02 3.92 -10.84
CA VAL A 177 22.02 3.50 -11.81
C VAL A 177 20.73 3.21 -11.06
N VAL A 178 19.60 3.74 -11.54
CA VAL A 178 18.31 3.57 -10.88
C VAL A 178 17.32 2.97 -11.87
N PHE A 179 16.79 1.79 -11.55
CA PHE A 179 15.62 1.26 -12.26
C PHE A 179 14.35 1.76 -11.60
N SER A 180 13.51 2.45 -12.37
CA SER A 180 12.40 3.24 -11.83
C SER A 180 11.13 3.18 -12.67
N ASP A 181 10.08 3.79 -12.15
CA ASP A 181 8.84 4.02 -12.86
C ASP A 181 8.31 5.41 -12.50
N PHE A 182 7.90 6.19 -13.50
CA PHE A 182 7.44 7.57 -13.30
C PHE A 182 6.13 7.67 -12.51
N HIS A 183 5.36 6.58 -12.42
CA HIS A 183 4.15 6.50 -11.60
C HIS A 183 4.44 6.02 -10.16
N CYS A 184 5.69 5.66 -9.84
CA CYS A 184 6.09 5.23 -8.50
C CYS A 184 6.34 6.43 -7.57
N GLY A 185 5.49 6.59 -6.55
CA GLY A 185 5.67 7.63 -5.53
C GLY A 185 7.01 7.55 -4.77
N TYR A 186 7.58 6.35 -4.59
CA TYR A 186 8.89 6.18 -3.97
C TYR A 186 10.05 6.53 -4.92
N CYS A 187 9.89 6.38 -6.24
CA CYS A 187 10.88 6.86 -7.20
C CYS A 187 10.95 8.39 -7.18
N LYS A 188 9.80 9.07 -7.13
CA LYS A 188 9.74 10.53 -6.91
C LYS A 188 10.44 10.96 -5.63
N LYS A 189 10.21 10.25 -4.51
CA LYS A 189 10.93 10.53 -3.25
C LYS A 189 12.43 10.31 -3.39
N LEU A 190 12.84 9.22 -4.04
CA LEU A 190 14.25 8.90 -4.26
C LEU A 190 14.96 9.96 -5.09
N GLU A 191 14.30 10.52 -6.11
CA GLU A 191 14.83 11.60 -6.93
C GLU A 191 15.27 12.81 -6.08
N ALA A 192 14.47 13.19 -5.08
CA ALA A 192 14.81 14.28 -4.17
C ALA A 192 16.04 13.95 -3.30
N GLU A 193 16.15 12.72 -2.79
CA GLU A 193 17.31 12.27 -2.01
C GLU A 193 18.59 12.24 -2.87
N LEU A 194 18.49 11.80 -4.12
CA LEU A 194 19.59 11.76 -5.08
C LEU A 194 20.07 13.17 -5.45
N LYS A 195 19.15 14.12 -5.62
CA LYS A 195 19.48 15.55 -5.77
C LYS A 195 20.19 16.09 -4.52
N ALA A 196 19.70 15.77 -3.33
CA ALA A 196 20.26 16.24 -2.07
C ALA A 196 21.72 15.79 -1.85
N ILE A 197 22.10 14.62 -2.38
CA ILE A 197 23.47 14.12 -2.29
C ILE A 197 24.32 14.48 -3.51
N GLY A 198 23.77 15.23 -4.47
CA GLY A 198 24.44 15.60 -5.71
C GLY A 198 24.85 14.40 -6.55
N ALA A 199 24.03 13.35 -6.62
CA ALA A 199 24.36 12.14 -7.38
C ALA A 199 24.36 12.38 -8.89
N ARG A 200 25.25 11.66 -9.60
CA ARG A 200 25.18 11.51 -11.05
C ARG A 200 24.36 10.28 -11.36
N VAL A 201 23.15 10.48 -11.85
CA VAL A 201 22.17 9.40 -11.97
C VAL A 201 22.03 8.96 -13.42
N GLU A 202 22.05 7.64 -13.61
CA GLU A 202 21.63 6.97 -14.83
C GLU A 202 20.27 6.31 -14.57
N GLU A 203 19.20 7.00 -14.95
CA GLU A 203 17.83 6.52 -14.78
C GLU A 203 17.46 5.54 -15.89
N ARG A 204 16.90 4.39 -15.52
CA ARG A 204 16.47 3.31 -16.42
C ARG A 204 15.01 2.93 -16.14
N PRO A 205 14.04 3.52 -16.85
CA PRO A 205 12.63 3.23 -16.60
C PRO A 205 12.27 1.77 -16.92
N ILE A 206 11.35 1.16 -16.15
CA ILE A 206 10.91 -0.25 -16.29
C ILE A 206 9.38 -0.49 -16.23
N SER A 207 8.58 0.56 -16.41
CA SER A 207 7.13 0.52 -16.71
C SER A 207 6.28 -0.55 -16.00
N ILE A 208 6.46 -0.74 -14.69
CA ILE A 208 5.80 -1.81 -13.92
C ILE A 208 4.32 -1.55 -13.64
N PHE A 209 3.83 -0.31 -13.75
CA PHE A 209 2.40 0.01 -13.62
C PHE A 209 1.63 -0.03 -14.95
N GLY A 210 2.23 -0.62 -15.99
CA GLY A 210 1.56 -0.96 -17.23
C GLY A 210 1.67 0.12 -18.31
N ALA A 211 0.66 0.17 -19.19
CA ALA A 211 0.76 0.89 -20.45
C ALA A 211 0.93 2.41 -20.29
N GLU A 212 0.41 3.01 -19.21
CA GLU A 212 0.58 4.45 -18.98
C GLU A 212 2.00 4.80 -18.56
N SER A 213 2.57 4.08 -17.59
CA SER A 213 3.98 4.18 -17.24
C SER A 213 4.89 3.99 -18.44
N ARG A 214 4.55 3.03 -19.32
CA ARG A 214 5.30 2.81 -20.56
C ARG A 214 5.25 4.02 -21.49
N ARG A 215 4.06 4.56 -21.75
CA ARG A 215 3.91 5.76 -22.60
C ARG A 215 4.67 6.95 -22.03
N ASP A 216 4.62 7.18 -20.72
CA ASP A 216 5.36 8.28 -20.10
C ASP A 216 6.87 8.04 -20.18
N ALA A 217 7.34 6.81 -19.99
CA ALA A 217 8.74 6.47 -20.19
C ALA A 217 9.23 6.72 -21.62
N GLU A 218 8.42 6.38 -22.63
CA GLU A 218 8.71 6.68 -24.03
C GLU A 218 8.73 8.19 -24.30
N ARG A 219 7.77 8.94 -23.76
CA ARG A 219 7.72 10.41 -23.91
C ARG A 219 8.91 11.10 -23.28
N VAL A 220 9.34 10.63 -22.10
CA VAL A 220 10.55 11.15 -21.44
C VAL A 220 11.79 10.81 -22.26
N LEU A 221 11.94 9.54 -22.67
CA LEU A 221 13.13 9.08 -23.40
C LEU A 221 13.27 9.73 -24.78
N CYS A 222 12.16 9.85 -25.51
CA CYS A 222 12.13 10.49 -26.84
C CYS A 222 12.06 12.02 -26.79
N SER A 223 12.05 12.63 -25.59
CA SER A 223 12.07 14.07 -25.44
C SER A 223 13.38 14.65 -26.00
N PRO A 224 13.35 15.82 -26.66
CA PRO A 224 14.57 16.58 -26.98
C PRO A 224 15.37 16.98 -25.72
N ARG A 225 14.72 16.99 -24.55
CA ARG A 225 15.32 17.29 -23.24
C ARG A 225 14.86 16.23 -22.23
N PRO A 226 15.49 15.04 -22.22
CA PRO A 226 15.01 13.91 -21.43
C PRO A 226 15.13 14.13 -19.92
N GLU A 227 16.18 14.81 -19.43
CA GLU A 227 16.33 15.18 -18.01
C GLU A 227 15.18 16.09 -17.54
N LEU A 228 14.84 17.13 -18.30
CA LEU A 228 13.71 17.99 -17.95
C LEU A 228 12.39 17.21 -17.95
N ALA A 229 12.17 16.39 -18.99
CA ALA A 229 10.96 15.58 -19.08
C ALA A 229 10.84 14.60 -17.91
N LEU A 230 11.95 14.00 -17.46
CA LEU A 230 12.00 13.14 -16.28
C LEU A 230 11.53 13.88 -15.03
N HIS A 231 12.03 15.10 -14.78
CA HIS A 231 11.62 15.89 -13.62
C HIS A 231 10.15 16.34 -13.72
N MET A 232 9.66 16.62 -14.92
CA MET A 232 8.24 16.90 -15.16
C MET A 232 7.37 15.68 -14.86
N ALA A 233 7.79 14.49 -15.29
CA ALA A 233 7.07 13.25 -15.04
C ALA A 233 6.93 12.99 -13.53
N TYR A 234 8.03 13.08 -12.78
CA TYR A 234 7.99 12.89 -11.32
C TYR A 234 7.22 14.00 -10.59
N SER A 235 7.25 15.24 -11.08
CA SER A 235 6.45 16.32 -10.48
C SER A 235 4.95 16.21 -10.79
N GLY A 236 4.55 15.36 -11.75
CA GLY A 236 3.15 15.21 -12.19
C GLY A 236 2.73 16.31 -13.18
N LEU A 237 3.69 17.00 -13.79
CA LEU A 237 3.43 17.98 -14.83
C LEU A 237 3.14 17.28 -16.16
N ALA A 238 2.31 17.92 -16.99
CA ALA A 238 1.99 17.40 -18.31
C ALA A 238 3.25 17.31 -19.19
N LEU A 239 3.56 16.11 -19.68
CA LEU A 239 4.65 15.88 -20.62
C LEU A 239 4.25 16.32 -22.04
N ALA A 240 5.24 16.61 -22.87
CA ALA A 240 5.02 16.76 -24.30
C ALA A 240 4.77 15.39 -24.96
N ASN A 241 4.26 15.40 -26.20
CA ASN A 241 4.20 14.22 -27.05
C ASN A 241 5.24 14.38 -28.16
N PRO A 242 6.50 13.96 -27.93
CA PRO A 242 7.54 14.06 -28.94
C PRO A 242 7.26 13.12 -30.12
N LYS A 243 8.00 13.33 -31.22
CA LYS A 243 8.02 12.36 -32.32
C LYS A 243 8.50 11.00 -31.79
N PRO A 244 7.95 9.89 -32.32
CA PRO A 244 8.47 8.56 -32.00
C PRO A 244 9.97 8.48 -32.26
N CYS A 245 10.68 7.78 -31.37
CA CYS A 245 12.09 7.50 -31.49
C CYS A 245 12.35 5.99 -31.28
N ASP A 246 13.61 5.58 -31.38
CA ASP A 246 14.02 4.21 -31.06
C ASP A 246 13.92 3.96 -29.55
N THR A 247 12.93 3.16 -29.14
CA THR A 247 12.67 2.80 -27.74
C THR A 247 13.23 1.42 -27.36
N SER A 248 14.05 0.78 -28.20
CA SER A 248 14.64 -0.54 -27.91
C SER A 248 15.47 -0.58 -26.63
N GLY A 249 16.04 0.56 -26.23
CA GLY A 249 16.72 0.72 -24.95
C GLY A 249 15.81 0.56 -23.73
N LEU A 250 14.54 0.97 -23.84
CA LEU A 250 13.54 0.79 -22.79
C LEU A 250 13.13 -0.69 -22.67
N ASP A 251 12.99 -1.38 -23.80
CA ASP A 251 12.73 -2.83 -23.81
C ASP A 251 13.88 -3.61 -23.16
N ALA A 252 15.12 -3.20 -23.40
CA ALA A 252 16.30 -3.78 -22.77
C ALA A 252 16.31 -3.56 -21.24
N ASN A 253 15.90 -2.39 -20.75
CA ASN A 253 15.77 -2.14 -19.30
C ASN A 253 14.75 -3.09 -18.67
N GLU A 254 13.56 -3.21 -19.29
CA GLU A 254 12.49 -4.04 -18.76
C GLU A 254 12.83 -5.53 -18.83
N ALA A 255 13.49 -5.98 -19.90
CA ALA A 255 14.00 -7.34 -20.01
C ALA A 255 15.05 -7.65 -18.93
N PHE A 256 15.97 -6.72 -18.68
CA PHE A 256 16.96 -6.83 -17.62
C PHE A 256 16.30 -6.91 -16.24
N ALA A 257 15.34 -6.03 -15.96
CA ALA A 257 14.60 -6.03 -14.71
C ALA A 257 13.88 -7.37 -14.47
N ARG A 258 13.20 -7.92 -15.49
CA ARG A 258 12.58 -9.25 -15.41
C ARG A 258 13.61 -10.35 -15.14
N ALA A 259 14.72 -10.36 -15.87
CA ALA A 259 15.77 -11.37 -15.74
C ALA A 259 16.44 -11.37 -14.35
N HIS A 260 16.47 -10.22 -13.68
CA HIS A 260 17.10 -10.04 -12.36
C HIS A 260 16.09 -9.93 -11.20
N GLY A 261 14.80 -10.16 -11.47
CA GLY A 261 13.76 -10.23 -10.45
C GLY A 261 13.43 -8.89 -9.78
N PHE A 262 13.57 -7.78 -10.51
CA PHE A 262 13.17 -6.46 -10.01
C PHE A 262 11.65 -6.32 -10.03
N GLY A 263 11.00 -6.88 -9.00
CA GLY A 263 9.54 -6.91 -8.85
C GLY A 263 8.91 -5.61 -8.35
N GLY A 264 9.73 -4.57 -8.09
CA GLY A 264 9.26 -3.27 -7.63
C GLY A 264 10.29 -2.19 -7.89
N THR A 265 9.85 -0.93 -7.85
CA THR A 265 10.70 0.26 -8.03
C THR A 265 10.65 1.15 -6.78
N PRO A 266 11.72 1.91 -6.46
CA PRO A 266 13.00 1.98 -7.18
C PRO A 266 13.93 0.80 -6.86
N VAL A 267 14.80 0.46 -7.80
CA VAL A 267 15.98 -0.39 -7.58
C VAL A 267 17.23 0.42 -7.84
N ILE A 268 18.10 0.52 -6.85
CA ILE A 268 19.33 1.31 -6.89
C ILE A 268 20.50 0.36 -7.09
N VAL A 269 21.29 0.59 -8.13
CA VAL A 269 22.46 -0.23 -8.47
C VAL A 269 23.72 0.63 -8.43
N ARG A 270 24.73 0.17 -7.69
CA ARG A 270 26.04 0.81 -7.64
C ARG A 270 26.84 0.42 -8.89
N PRO A 271 27.26 1.37 -9.74
CA PRO A 271 27.92 1.04 -10.99
C PRO A 271 29.30 0.38 -10.85
N ALA A 272 29.96 0.55 -9.70
CA ALA A 272 31.32 0.08 -9.48
C ALA A 272 31.43 -1.46 -9.42
N ASP A 273 30.43 -2.12 -8.86
CA ASP A 273 30.42 -3.58 -8.63
C ASP A 273 29.06 -4.24 -8.94
N GLY A 274 28.04 -3.45 -9.28
CA GLY A 274 26.71 -3.96 -9.57
C GLY A 274 25.89 -4.28 -8.32
N ALA A 275 26.34 -3.89 -7.12
CA ALA A 275 25.58 -4.11 -5.89
C ALA A 275 24.19 -3.46 -5.99
N VAL A 276 23.17 -4.12 -5.45
CA VAL A 276 21.76 -3.73 -5.57
C VAL A 276 21.15 -3.43 -4.20
N LEU A 277 20.48 -2.28 -4.10
CA LEU A 277 19.54 -1.95 -3.04
C LEU A 277 18.14 -1.82 -3.64
N GLU A 278 17.22 -2.69 -3.21
CA GLU A 278 15.82 -2.59 -3.59
C GLU A 278 15.02 -1.72 -2.63
N GLY A 279 14.11 -0.93 -3.20
CA GLY A 279 13.25 0.00 -2.51
C GLY A 279 13.95 1.33 -2.20
N PHE A 280 13.13 2.30 -1.78
CA PHE A 280 13.59 3.62 -1.39
C PHE A 280 14.64 3.57 -0.26
N ARG A 281 15.62 4.48 -0.30
CA ARG A 281 16.56 4.74 0.78
C ARG A 281 16.76 6.26 0.95
N PRO A 282 16.92 6.74 2.19
CA PRO A 282 17.23 8.15 2.43
C PRO A 282 18.68 8.49 2.03
N ALA A 283 18.96 9.78 1.82
CA ALA A 283 20.24 10.32 1.38
C ALA A 283 21.45 9.82 2.17
N ALA A 284 21.33 9.65 3.49
CA ALA A 284 22.43 9.13 4.32
C ALA A 284 22.84 7.71 3.88
N VAL A 285 21.87 6.81 3.75
CA VAL A 285 22.12 5.42 3.33
C VAL A 285 22.63 5.36 1.89
N LEU A 286 22.11 6.22 1.01
CA LEU A 286 22.60 6.30 -0.37
C LEU A 286 24.06 6.77 -0.44
N ARG A 287 24.45 7.78 0.35
CA ARG A 287 25.85 8.24 0.41
C ARG A 287 26.79 7.12 0.84
N ASP A 288 26.44 6.39 1.89
CA ASP A 288 27.29 5.31 2.40
C ASP A 288 27.37 4.16 1.40
N PHE A 289 26.23 3.79 0.80
CA PHE A 289 26.18 2.77 -0.23
C PHE A 289 27.03 3.14 -1.46
N LEU A 290 26.93 4.37 -1.97
CA LEU A 290 27.65 4.78 -3.18
C LEU A 290 29.14 5.03 -2.95
N ARG A 291 29.58 5.20 -1.69
CA ARG A 291 30.99 5.37 -1.31
C ARG A 291 31.76 4.06 -1.24
N ALA A 292 31.11 2.96 -0.87
CA ALA A 292 31.76 1.66 -0.77
C ALA A 292 32.27 1.23 -2.17
N GLY A 293 33.57 1.39 -2.39
CA GLY A 293 34.27 0.91 -3.58
C GLY A 293 34.33 -0.63 -3.62
N PRO A 294 34.84 -1.21 -4.73
CA PRO A 294 34.71 -2.65 -4.98
C PRO A 294 35.30 -3.46 -3.83
N SER A 295 34.47 -4.32 -3.23
CA SER A 295 34.98 -5.43 -2.44
C SER A 295 35.80 -6.31 -3.39
N LEU A 296 37.12 -6.20 -3.33
CA LEU A 296 38.03 -7.14 -4.00
C LEU A 296 37.59 -8.56 -3.67
N ALA A 297 37.11 -9.30 -4.68
CA ALA A 297 37.01 -10.74 -4.56
C ALA A 297 38.41 -11.29 -4.25
N PRO A 298 38.57 -12.27 -3.34
CA PRO A 298 39.87 -12.85 -3.05
C PRO A 298 40.46 -13.45 -4.33
N THR A 299 41.59 -12.90 -4.78
CA THR A 299 42.39 -13.48 -5.86
C THR A 299 42.82 -14.89 -5.44
N PRO A 300 42.56 -15.95 -6.24
CA PRO A 300 43.07 -17.28 -5.92
C PRO A 300 44.60 -17.24 -5.90
N ALA A 301 45.17 -17.72 -4.80
CA ALA A 301 46.62 -17.77 -4.60
C ALA A 301 47.31 -18.52 -5.76
N PRO A 302 48.52 -18.09 -6.18
CA PRO A 302 49.27 -18.80 -7.19
C PRO A 302 49.55 -20.23 -6.71
N LYS A 303 49.24 -21.21 -7.54
CA LYS A 303 49.69 -22.59 -7.34
C LYS A 303 51.21 -22.58 -7.53
N GLY A 304 51.94 -22.68 -6.43
CA GLY A 304 53.35 -23.07 -6.42
C GLY A 304 53.53 -24.53 -6.76
#